data_AF-A0A818NTT6-F1
#
_entry.id   AF-A0A818NTT6-F1
#
_cell.length_a   1.000
_cell.length_b   1.000
_cell.length_c   1.000
_cell.angle_alpha   90.00
_cell.angle_beta   90.00
_cell.angle_gamma   90.00
#
_symmetry.space_group_name_H-M   'P 1'
#
loop_
_entity.id
_entity.type
_entity.pdbx_description
1 polymer ?
#
loop_
_entity_poly.entity_id
_entity_poly.type
_entity_poly.pdbx_seq_one_letter_code
_entity_poly.pdbx_strand_id
1 'polypeptide(L)' 'MDNGLHVIQLETACGAAIQSINVLGRRFLSVKTISDLLLLMSNLFMLNHRNLVMNAQRSFPSVPLVKLGTSFTKVF' A
#
# COMPACT_ATOMS: atom_id res chain seq x y z
N MET A 1 30.14 -15.21 -7.44
CA MET A 1 29.88 -15.93 -8.69
C MET A 1 28.42 -15.72 -9.01
N ASP A 2 28.10 -14.58 -9.62
CA ASP A 2 26.74 -14.21 -10.00
C ASP A 2 26.54 -14.61 -11.47
N ASN A 3 26.27 -15.90 -11.70
CA ASN A 3 25.83 -16.38 -13.01
C ASN A 3 24.36 -15.97 -13.22
N GLY A 4 24.13 -14.65 -13.29
CA GLY A 4 22.83 -14.03 -13.51
C GLY A 4 22.35 -14.31 -14.93
N LEU A 5 21.54 -15.35 -15.09
CA LEU A 5 20.84 -15.63 -16.34
C LEU A 5 19.85 -14.49 -16.60
N HIS A 6 19.90 -13.90 -17.80
CA HIS A 6 18.93 -12.90 -18.25
C HIS A 6 17.58 -13.60 -18.51
N VAL A 7 16.68 -13.52 -17.55
CA VAL A 7 15.31 -14.05 -17.66
C VAL A 7 14.35 -12.91 -17.94
N ILE A 8 13.47 -13.09 -18.93
CA ILE A 8 12.36 -12.18 -19.21
C ILE A 8 11.11 -12.74 -18.54
N GLN A 9 10.52 -11.98 -17.64
CA GLN A 9 9.26 -12.33 -16.95
C GLN A 9 8.11 -11.59 -17.62
N LEU A 10 7.23 -12.33 -18.28
CA LEU A 10 6.01 -11.81 -18.89
C LEU A 10 4.86 -12.00 -17.90
N GLU A 11 4.24 -10.90 -17.46
CA GLU A 11 3.06 -10.93 -16.60
C GLU A 11 1.93 -10.16 -17.25
N THR A 12 0.70 -10.66 -17.11
CA THR A 12 -0.51 -9.94 -17.49
C THR A 12 -1.29 -9.60 -16.22
N ALA A 13 -1.51 -8.32 -15.97
CA ALA A 13 -2.36 -7.89 -14.87
C ALA A 13 -3.83 -8.21 -15.18
N CYS A 14 -4.52 -8.93 -14.29
CA CYS A 14 -5.95 -9.28 -14.45
C CYS A 14 -6.84 -8.03 -14.64
N GLY A 15 -6.44 -6.88 -14.08
CA GLY A 15 -7.14 -5.60 -14.25
C GLY A 15 -7.04 -4.97 -15.65
N ALA A 16 -6.19 -5.49 -16.55
CA ALA A 16 -6.05 -4.94 -17.90
C ALA A 16 -7.29 -5.18 -18.78
N ALA A 17 -8.09 -6.20 -18.46
CA ALA A 17 -9.33 -6.52 -19.19
C ALA A 17 -10.55 -5.71 -18.71
N ILE A 18 -10.46 -5.06 -17.55
CA ILE A 18 -11.59 -4.38 -16.91
C ILE A 18 -11.31 -2.87 -16.93
N GLN A 19 -11.58 -2.23 -18.06
CA GLN A 19 -11.74 -0.78 -18.08
C GLN A 19 -13.09 -0.43 -17.42
N SER A 20 -13.06 0.57 -16.55
CA SER A 20 -14.23 1.32 -16.03
C SER A 20 -15.13 0.67 -14.97
N ILE A 21 -14.60 0.38 -13.78
CA ILE A 21 -15.41 0.51 -12.55
C ILE A 21 -14.68 1.45 -11.60
N ASN A 22 -15.23 2.66 -11.41
CA ASN A 22 -14.67 3.66 -10.51
C ASN A 22 -15.07 3.32 -9.06
N VAL A 23 -14.29 2.47 -8.41
CA VAL A 23 -14.51 2.10 -7.00
C VAL A 23 -14.01 3.25 -6.12
N LEU A 24 -14.87 3.80 -5.24
CA LEU A 24 -14.43 4.75 -4.22
C LEU A 24 -13.24 4.17 -3.46
N GLY A 25 -12.11 4.88 -3.45
CA GLY A 25 -10.79 4.46 -2.94
C GLY A 25 -10.68 4.12 -1.45
N ARG A 26 -11.81 3.85 -0.77
CA ARG A 26 -11.86 3.38 0.63
C ARG A 26 -11.63 1.88 0.78
N ARG A 27 -11.74 1.08 -0.29
CA ARG A 27 -11.66 -0.40 -0.22
C ARG A 27 -10.28 -0.99 -0.49
N PHE A 28 -9.33 -0.19 -0.95
CA PHE A 28 -7.97 -0.65 -1.26
C PHE A 28 -6.93 0.30 -0.67
N LEU A 29 -6.26 -0.15 0.39
CA LEU A 29 -4.99 0.43 0.84
C LEU A 29 -3.89 -0.52 0.35
N SER A 30 -3.22 -0.16 -0.75
CA SER A 30 -2.09 -0.95 -1.25
C SER A 30 -0.91 -0.80 -0.29
N VAL A 31 -0.60 -1.83 0.49
CA VAL A 31 0.58 -1.84 1.35
C VAL A 31 1.75 -2.40 0.54
N LYS A 32 2.55 -1.51 -0.07
CA LYS A 32 3.72 -1.93 -0.86
C LYS A 32 5.04 -1.62 -0.15
N THR A 33 5.02 -0.66 0.77
CA THR A 33 6.23 -0.16 1.43
C THR A 33 6.10 -0.23 2.95
N ILE A 34 7.24 -0.22 3.65
CA ILE A 34 7.27 -0.12 5.12
C ILE A 34 6.64 1.19 5.60
N SER A 35 6.67 2.25 4.76
CA SER A 35 5.96 3.49 5.06
C SER A 35 4.45 3.28 5.15
N ASP A 36 3.87 2.47 4.25
CA ASP A 36 2.44 2.11 4.30
C ASP A 36 2.13 1.24 5.53
N LEU A 37 3.04 0.35 5.91
CA LEU A 37 2.91 -0.45 7.12
C LEU A 37 2.93 0.41 8.39
N LEU A 38 3.82 1.40 8.46
CA LEU A 38 3.88 2.35 9.57
C LEU A 38 2.57 3.14 9.68
N LEU A 39 2.04 3.61 8.54
CA LEU A 39 0.76 4.29 8.51
C LEU A 39 -0.38 3.41 9.06
N LEU A 40 -0.39 2.13 8.68
CA LEU A 40 -1.38 1.15 9.14
C LEU A 40 -1.26 0.81 10.63
N MET A 41 -0.04 0.67 11.15
CA MET A 41 0.21 0.32 12.55
C MET A 41 0.05 1.49 13.52
N SER A 42 0.08 2.72 13.01
CA SER A 42 -0.15 3.93 13.81
C SER A 42 -1.64 4.14 14.13
N ASN A 43 -1.93 5.11 15.00
CA ASN A 43 -3.31 5.52 15.34
C ASN A 43 -4.07 6.22 14.19
N LEU A 44 -3.50 6.23 12.98
CA LEU A 44 -4.05 6.89 11.81
C LEU A 44 -5.22 6.10 11.21
N PHE A 45 -5.18 4.77 11.36
CA PHE A 45 -6.27 3.86 11.02
C PHE A 45 -6.73 3.11 12.26
N MET A 46 -8.04 2.92 12.37
CA MET A 46 -8.66 2.04 13.36
C MET A 46 -9.21 0.81 12.67
N LEU A 47 -9.03 -0.35 13.28
CA LEU A 47 -9.63 -1.59 12.80
C LEU A 47 -11.07 -1.68 13.31
N ASN A 48 -12.04 -1.63 12.40
CA ASN A 48 -13.46 -1.71 12.70
C ASN A 48 -14.10 -2.85 11.88
N HIS A 49 -14.53 -3.92 12.54
CA HIS A 49 -15.19 -5.08 11.90
C HIS A 49 -14.47 -5.57 10.62
N ARG A 50 -13.14 -5.75 10.70
CA ARG A 50 -12.25 -6.17 9.60
C ARG A 50 -12.03 -5.14 8.48
N ASN A 51 -12.55 -3.93 8.62
CA ASN A 51 -12.26 -2.81 7.74
C ASN A 51 -11.35 -1.80 8.43
N LEU A 52 -10.38 -1.29 7.70
CA LEU A 52 -9.53 -0.21 8.15
C LEU A 52 -10.22 1.12 7.86
N VAL A 53 -10.53 1.86 8.93
CA VAL A 53 -11.23 3.14 8.85
C VAL A 53 -10.30 4.24 9.37
N MET A 54 -10.25 5.38 8.68
CA MET A 54 -9.46 6.52 9.14
C MET A 54 -9.97 7.02 10.50
N ASN A 55 -9.05 7.35 11.41
CA ASN A 55 -9.41 7.85 12.73
C ASN A 55 -10.19 9.17 12.65
N ALA A 56 -11.35 9.23 13.31
CA ALA A 56 -12.25 10.39 13.33
C ALA A 56 -11.72 11.57 14.14
N GLN A 57 -10.74 11.36 15.03
CA GLN A 57 -10.09 12.43 15.80
C GLN A 57 -9.14 13.31 14.97
N ARG A 58 -9.03 13.03 13.67
CA ARG A 58 -8.11 13.72 12.79
C ARG A 58 -8.73 14.98 12.21
N SER A 59 -8.01 16.10 12.31
CA SER A 59 -8.45 17.40 11.79
C SER A 59 -8.58 17.46 10.26
N PHE A 60 -7.93 16.56 9.53
CA PHE A 60 -7.93 16.51 8.06
C PHE A 60 -8.13 15.08 7.53
N PRO A 61 -8.99 14.86 6.51
CA PRO A 61 -9.29 13.54 5.97
C PRO A 61 -8.24 13.00 4.97
N SER A 62 -7.13 13.70 4.70
CA SER A 62 -6.14 13.32 3.68
C SER A 62 -4.97 12.52 4.26
N VAL A 63 -4.68 11.30 3.81
CA VAL A 63 -3.54 10.47 4.30
C VAL A 63 -2.22 11.27 4.22
N PRO A 64 -1.38 11.29 5.27
CA PRO A 64 -0.12 12.02 5.22
C PRO A 64 0.88 11.29 4.31
N LEU A 65 1.67 12.05 3.56
CA LEU A 65 2.75 11.49 2.76
C LEU A 65 3.93 11.13 3.67
N VAL A 66 4.16 9.83 3.88
CA VAL A 66 5.30 9.32 4.63
C VAL A 66 6.26 8.65 3.65
N LYS A 67 7.51 9.15 3.61
CA LYS A 67 8.61 8.56 2.84
C LYS A 67 9.72 8.19 3.81
N LEU A 68 9.88 6.90 4.08
CA LEU A 68 11.02 6.42 4.86
C LEU A 68 12.27 6.36 3.96
N GLY A 69 13.43 6.62 4.56
CA GLY A 69 14.72 6.52 3.88
C GLY A 69 15.09 5.08 3.53
N THR A 70 16.17 4.91 2.76
CA THR A 70 16.65 3.60 2.26
C THR A 70 16.95 2.58 3.37
N SER A 71 17.22 3.04 4.60
CA SER A 71 17.39 2.20 5.79
C SER A 71 16.17 1.36 6.16
N PHE A 72 14.98 1.70 5.64
CA PHE A 72 13.71 1.01 5.92
C PHE A 72 13.13 0.37 4.66
N THR A 73 13.99 -0.10 3.75
CA THR A 73 13.54 -0.78 2.51
C THR A 73 13.34 -2.29 2.71
N LYS A 74 13.95 -2.86 3.76
CA LYS A 74 13.92 -4.29 4.08
C LYS A 74 13.33 -4.51 5.46
N VAL A 75 12.37 -5.43 5.56
CA VAL A 75 11.84 -5.91 6.86
C VAL A 75 12.81 -6.93 7.49
N PHE A 76 13.82 -7.40 6.74
CA PHE A 76 14.94 -8.22 7.19
C PHE A 76 16.20 -7.91 6.37
#